data_AF-A0A944C4J3-F1
#
_entry.id   AF-A0A944C4J3-F1
#
_cell.length_a   1.000
_cell.length_b   1.000
_cell.length_c   1.000
_cell.angle_alpha   90.00
_cell.angle_beta   90.00
_cell.angle_gamma   90.00
#
_symmetry.space_group_name_H-M   'P 1'
#
loop_
_entity.id
_entity.type
_entity.pdbx_description
1 polymer ?
#
loop_
_entity_poly.entity_id
_entity_poly.type
_entity_poly.pdbx_seq_one_letter_code
_entity_poly.pdbx_strand_id
1 'polypeptide(L)'
;MVHSVSFRFATFFNRRHARSGPLYNSRFWSEPIESEAHLLHVIRYIHRNPQAAGICEAPHYLWSSYREYTGQPTISDTRIAMAAFGTVRHFEEFMGIPGLVEAVRRKRERLSDWKAACLLSEERFVALRQPPSGRGTAGNAEMAEAILCARKLGITYGQLCRLTELDERTVRRACRKKPVNPVALKPWTTGLSRNHQGDISAHG
;
A
#
# COMPACT_ATOMS: atom_id res chain seq x y z
N MET A 1 2.06 -12.41 23.08
CA MET A 1 3.39 -13.00 22.80
C MET A 1 4.37 -11.99 22.17
N VAL A 2 4.12 -11.47 20.96
CA VAL A 2 5.04 -10.56 20.24
C VAL A 2 5.43 -9.28 21.00
N HIS A 3 4.49 -8.69 21.74
CA HIS A 3 4.75 -7.48 22.54
C HIS A 3 5.83 -7.69 23.61
N SER A 4 5.80 -8.83 24.32
CA SER A 4 6.77 -9.15 25.38
C SER A 4 8.18 -9.34 24.82
N VAL A 5 8.29 -10.09 23.70
CA VAL A 5 9.58 -10.33 23.03
C VAL A 5 10.18 -9.02 22.53
N SER A 6 9.39 -8.20 21.84
CA SER A 6 9.81 -6.89 21.32
C SER A 6 10.24 -5.96 22.46
N PHE A 7 9.46 -5.89 23.55
CA PHE A 7 9.78 -5.06 24.70
C PHE A 7 11.10 -5.47 25.37
N ARG A 8 11.30 -6.77 25.61
CA ARG A 8 12.53 -7.30 26.21
C ARG A 8 13.74 -7.02 25.34
N PHE A 9 13.64 -7.26 24.03
CA PHE A 9 14.72 -6.97 23.10
C PHE A 9 15.04 -5.47 23.02
N ALA A 10 14.03 -4.60 22.91
CA ALA A 10 14.23 -3.16 22.89
C ALA A 10 14.90 -2.65 24.17
N THR A 11 14.49 -3.15 25.33
CA THR A 11 15.09 -2.81 26.63
C THR A 11 16.55 -3.25 26.68
N PHE A 12 16.84 -4.48 26.28
CA PHE A 12 18.21 -5.01 26.20
C PHE A 12 19.09 -4.19 25.26
N PHE A 13 18.62 -3.93 24.03
CA PHE A 13 19.35 -3.20 23.01
C PHE A 13 19.64 -1.76 23.45
N ASN A 14 18.64 -1.06 23.98
CA ASN A 14 18.81 0.32 24.45
C ASN A 14 19.81 0.41 25.61
N ARG A 15 19.76 -0.53 26.56
CA ARG A 15 20.75 -0.61 27.65
C ARG A 15 22.16 -0.89 27.11
N ARG A 16 22.31 -1.84 26.19
CA ARG A 16 23.60 -2.21 25.60
C ARG A 16 24.25 -1.07 24.83
N HIS A 17 23.46 -0.25 24.14
CA HIS A 17 23.95 0.82 23.27
C HIS A 17 23.80 2.23 23.86
N ALA A 18 23.48 2.34 25.16
CA ALA A 18 23.22 3.61 25.85
C ALA A 18 22.23 4.53 25.10
N ARG A 19 21.21 3.95 24.47
CA ARG A 19 20.17 4.68 23.73
C ARG A 19 18.94 4.91 24.60
N SER A 20 18.24 6.00 24.33
CA SER A 20 16.92 6.30 24.89
C SER A 20 15.87 6.40 23.78
N GLY A 21 14.60 6.18 24.13
CA GLY A 21 13.47 6.24 23.20
C GLY A 21 13.08 4.89 22.55
N PRO A 22 12.04 4.91 21.70
CA PRO A 22 11.50 3.71 21.07
C PRO A 22 12.47 3.12 20.04
N LEU A 23 12.68 1.80 20.10
CA LEU A 23 13.51 1.08 19.11
C LEU A 23 12.72 0.77 17.83
N TYR A 24 11.43 0.47 17.95
CA TYR A 24 10.56 0.13 16.82
C TYR A 24 9.70 1.33 16.43
N ASN A 25 9.60 1.60 15.12
CA ASN A 25 8.86 2.75 14.59
C ASN A 25 7.35 2.54 14.51
N SER A 26 6.88 1.29 14.51
CA SER A 26 5.48 0.92 14.31
C SER A 26 5.11 -0.29 15.16
N ARG A 27 3.80 -0.49 15.34
CA ARG A 27 3.26 -1.72 15.94
C ARG A 27 3.45 -2.90 14.97
N PHE A 28 3.51 -4.10 15.54
CA PHE A 28 3.50 -5.34 14.78
C PHE A 28 2.20 -5.46 13.96
N TRP A 29 2.32 -5.89 12.71
CA TRP A 29 1.20 -6.21 11.83
C TRP A 29 0.90 -7.70 11.90
N SER A 30 -0.38 -8.06 11.98
CA SER A 30 -0.84 -9.44 12.03
C SER A 30 -2.02 -9.61 11.10
N GLU A 31 -1.94 -10.58 10.21
CA GLU A 31 -2.99 -10.90 9.24
C GLU A 31 -3.11 -12.42 9.14
N PRO A 32 -4.32 -12.99 9.21
CA PRO A 32 -4.50 -14.42 9.06
C PRO A 32 -4.16 -14.87 7.64
N ILE A 33 -3.55 -16.04 7.52
CA ILE A 33 -3.37 -16.71 6.24
C ILE A 33 -4.61 -17.57 5.99
N GLU A 34 -5.42 -17.16 5.02
CA GLU A 34 -6.73 -17.77 4.75
C GLU A 34 -6.73 -18.76 3.58
N SER A 35 -5.63 -18.87 2.84
CA SER A 35 -5.50 -19.79 1.72
C SER A 35 -4.07 -20.27 1.51
N GLU A 36 -3.94 -21.41 0.83
CA GLU A 36 -2.65 -21.96 0.43
C GLU A 36 -1.89 -21.02 -0.51
N ALA A 37 -2.57 -20.41 -1.49
CA ALA A 37 -1.95 -19.42 -2.37
C ALA A 37 -1.41 -18.20 -1.58
N HIS A 38 -2.14 -17.75 -0.54
CA HIS A 38 -1.66 -16.69 0.35
C HIS A 38 -0.42 -17.15 1.13
N LEU A 39 -0.41 -18.38 1.66
CA LEU A 39 0.75 -18.96 2.34
C LEU A 39 2.00 -18.96 1.46
N LEU A 40 1.87 -19.48 0.23
CA LEU A 40 2.98 -19.56 -0.73
C LEU A 40 3.53 -18.18 -1.08
N HIS A 41 2.65 -17.20 -1.30
CA HIS A 41 3.07 -15.81 -1.52
C HIS A 41 3.83 -15.23 -0.32
N VAL A 42 3.36 -15.47 0.91
CA VAL A 42 4.01 -14.97 2.13
C VAL A 42 5.40 -15.59 2.32
N ILE A 43 5.52 -16.91 2.15
CA ILE A 43 6.82 -17.62 2.22
C ILE A 43 7.80 -16.99 1.24
N ARG A 44 7.35 -16.80 0.00
CA ARG A 44 8.18 -16.21 -1.05
C ARG A 44 8.61 -14.79 -0.73
N TYR A 45 7.66 -13.97 -0.28
CA TYR A 45 7.90 -12.59 0.11
C TYR A 45 8.97 -12.51 1.21
N ILE A 46 8.83 -13.30 2.28
CA ILE A 46 9.77 -13.31 3.40
C ILE A 46 11.19 -13.62 2.91
N HIS A 47 11.35 -14.68 2.13
CA HIS A 47 12.65 -15.12 1.66
C HIS A 47 13.27 -14.23 0.58
N ARG A 48 12.47 -13.56 -0.25
CA ARG A 48 12.97 -12.62 -1.28
C ARG A 48 13.12 -11.19 -0.79
N ASN A 49 12.71 -10.86 0.44
CA ASN A 49 12.91 -9.53 1.01
C ASN A 49 14.37 -9.03 0.98
N PRO A 50 15.39 -9.85 1.30
CA PRO A 50 16.79 -9.44 1.18
C PRO A 50 17.18 -9.07 -0.25
N GLN A 51 16.68 -9.82 -1.24
CA GLN A 51 16.91 -9.56 -2.66
C GLN A 51 16.22 -8.25 -3.09
N ALA A 52 14.96 -8.08 -2.71
CA ALA A 52 14.19 -6.86 -2.97
C ALA A 52 14.79 -5.61 -2.28
N ALA A 53 15.52 -5.80 -1.18
CA ALA A 53 16.25 -4.76 -0.48
C ALA A 53 17.66 -4.51 -1.06
N GLY A 54 18.11 -5.28 -2.05
CA GLY A 54 19.44 -5.17 -2.65
C GLY A 54 20.58 -5.65 -1.74
N ILE A 55 20.29 -6.51 -0.75
CA ILE A 55 21.29 -7.01 0.21
C ILE A 55 22.06 -8.19 -0.39
N CYS A 56 21.34 -9.24 -0.77
CA CYS A 56 21.87 -10.43 -1.43
C CYS A 56 20.72 -11.29 -1.98
N GLU A 57 21.07 -12.33 -2.74
CA GLU A 57 20.12 -13.36 -3.16
C GLU A 57 19.56 -14.15 -1.97
N ALA A 58 18.33 -14.67 -2.13
CA ALA A 58 17.59 -15.33 -1.05
C ALA A 58 18.35 -16.50 -0.39
N PRO A 59 19.02 -17.41 -1.12
CA PRO A 59 19.77 -18.52 -0.50
C PRO A 59 20.99 -18.07 0.31
N HIS A 60 21.51 -16.87 0.02
CA HIS A 60 22.72 -16.34 0.64
C HIS A 60 22.43 -15.54 1.92
N TYR A 61 21.17 -15.22 2.20
CA TYR A 61 20.80 -14.43 3.37
C TYR A 61 20.74 -15.30 4.65
N LEU A 62 21.78 -15.18 5.47
CA LEU A 62 22.00 -16.00 6.68
C LEU A 62 20.92 -15.83 7.75
N TRP A 63 20.26 -14.67 7.81
CA TRP A 63 19.26 -14.36 8.83
C TRP A 63 17.83 -14.64 8.37
N SER A 64 17.65 -15.71 7.60
CA SER A 64 16.34 -16.25 7.22
C SER A 64 16.31 -17.77 7.40
N SER A 65 15.12 -18.33 7.46
CA SER A 65 14.90 -19.78 7.48
C SER A 65 15.06 -20.45 6.11
N TYR A 66 15.52 -19.76 5.06
CA TYR A 66 15.59 -20.33 3.69
C TYR A 66 16.36 -21.67 3.68
N ARG A 67 17.48 -21.74 4.40
CA ARG A 67 18.31 -22.95 4.50
C ARG A 67 17.62 -24.11 5.21
N GLU A 68 16.59 -23.82 6.01
CA GLU A 68 15.77 -24.84 6.66
C GLU A 68 14.75 -25.47 5.69
N TYR A 69 14.44 -24.80 4.58
CA TYR A 69 13.59 -25.34 3.51
C TYR A 69 14.38 -26.22 2.54
N THR A 70 15.65 -25.88 2.29
CA THR A 70 16.54 -26.63 1.39
C THR A 70 17.45 -27.64 2.09
N GLY A 71 17.38 -27.70 3.42
CA GLY A 71 18.23 -28.52 4.26
C GLY A 71 17.46 -29.09 5.45
N GLN A 72 18.12 -29.19 6.59
CA GLN A 72 17.49 -29.70 7.80
C GLN A 72 16.97 -28.54 8.67
N PRO A 73 15.66 -28.49 8.99
CA PRO A 73 15.13 -27.49 9.89
C PRO A 73 15.68 -27.67 11.31
N THR A 74 15.94 -26.54 11.98
CA THR A 74 16.52 -26.47 13.32
C THR A 74 15.70 -25.59 14.26
N ILE A 75 15.25 -24.44 13.78
CA ILE A 75 14.51 -23.43 14.55
C ILE A 75 13.06 -23.36 14.05
N SER A 76 12.86 -23.49 12.73
CA SER A 76 11.59 -23.29 12.06
C SER A 76 10.96 -24.63 11.69
N ASP A 77 9.69 -24.83 12.00
CA ASP A 77 8.93 -25.97 11.48
C ASP A 77 8.50 -25.70 10.04
N THR A 78 9.20 -26.31 9.09
CA THR A 78 8.95 -26.13 7.65
C THR A 78 7.95 -27.14 7.08
N ARG A 79 7.44 -28.09 7.87
CA ARG A 79 6.65 -29.24 7.38
C ARG A 79 5.40 -28.84 6.61
N ILE A 80 4.61 -27.91 7.16
CA ILE A 80 3.36 -27.46 6.53
C ILE A 80 3.64 -26.79 5.18
N ALA A 81 4.66 -25.95 5.14
CA ALA A 81 5.05 -25.27 3.91
C ALA A 81 5.63 -26.24 2.87
N MET A 82 6.52 -27.15 3.30
CA MET A 82 7.14 -28.14 2.42
C MET A 82 6.15 -29.20 1.93
N ALA A 83 5.07 -29.47 2.65
CA ALA A 83 3.99 -30.33 2.18
C ALA A 83 3.32 -29.77 0.90
N ALA A 84 3.18 -28.45 0.78
CA ALA A 84 2.64 -27.80 -0.42
C ALA A 84 3.60 -27.88 -1.63
N PHE A 85 4.91 -27.91 -1.39
CA PHE A 85 5.92 -28.03 -2.46
C PHE A 85 6.23 -29.48 -2.84
N GLY A 86 6.13 -30.41 -1.88
CA GLY A 86 6.47 -31.83 -2.02
C GLY A 86 7.97 -32.12 -2.09
N THR A 87 8.75 -31.27 -2.77
CA THR A 87 10.21 -31.43 -2.90
C THR A 87 10.95 -30.11 -2.75
N VAL A 88 12.22 -30.17 -2.35
CA VAL A 88 13.13 -29.01 -2.33
C VAL A 88 13.25 -28.38 -3.72
N ARG A 89 13.29 -29.20 -4.78
CA ARG A 89 13.38 -28.72 -6.17
C ARG A 89 12.19 -27.82 -6.53
N HIS A 90 10.96 -28.23 -6.23
CA HIS A 90 9.78 -27.41 -6.50
C HIS A 90 9.78 -26.11 -5.68
N PHE A 91 10.29 -26.14 -4.45
CA PHE A 91 10.49 -24.92 -3.67
C PHE A 91 11.48 -23.98 -4.35
N GLU A 92 12.65 -24.46 -4.78
CA GLU A 92 13.66 -23.64 -5.47
C GLU A 92 13.14 -23.08 -6.80
N GLU A 93 12.46 -23.90 -7.60
CA GLU A 93 11.77 -23.48 -8.83
C GLU A 93 10.77 -22.36 -8.54
N PHE A 94 9.91 -22.56 -7.53
CA PHE A 94 8.95 -21.53 -7.09
C PHE A 94 9.66 -20.25 -6.64
N MET A 95 10.77 -20.36 -5.92
CA MET A 95 11.59 -19.22 -5.49
C MET A 95 12.23 -18.48 -6.67
N GLY A 96 12.49 -19.16 -7.80
CA GLY A 96 13.07 -18.61 -9.02
C GLY A 96 12.12 -17.82 -9.94
N ILE A 97 10.80 -18.03 -9.87
CA ILE A 97 9.81 -17.41 -10.80
C ILE A 97 9.87 -15.85 -10.79
N PRO A 98 10.23 -15.14 -11.89
CA PRO A 98 10.31 -13.67 -11.87
C PRO A 98 8.98 -12.96 -11.50
N GLY A 99 9.04 -11.71 -11.03
CA GLY A 99 7.89 -10.80 -10.92
C GLY A 99 6.90 -10.98 -9.75
N LEU A 100 6.90 -12.11 -9.03
CA LEU A 100 5.86 -12.38 -8.01
C LEU A 100 6.01 -11.57 -6.70
N VAL A 101 7.13 -10.90 -6.46
CA VAL A 101 7.44 -10.21 -5.17
C VAL A 101 7.41 -8.68 -5.28
N GLU A 102 7.17 -8.11 -6.47
CA GLU A 102 7.33 -6.67 -6.75
C GLU A 102 6.28 -5.74 -6.12
N ALA A 103 5.39 -6.23 -5.25
CA ALA A 103 4.21 -5.47 -4.84
C ALA A 103 4.24 -4.83 -3.43
N VAL A 104 5.11 -5.19 -2.48
CA VAL A 104 4.86 -4.77 -1.08
C VAL A 104 5.57 -3.47 -0.68
N ARG A 105 6.68 -3.13 -1.34
CA ARG A 105 7.43 -1.91 -1.03
C ARG A 105 7.57 -1.00 -2.24
N ARG A 106 6.44 -0.70 -2.92
CA ARG A 106 6.35 0.57 -3.65
C ARG A 106 6.59 1.68 -2.61
N LYS A 107 7.84 2.10 -2.49
CA LYS A 107 8.22 3.34 -1.84
C LYS A 107 7.45 4.39 -2.64
N ARG A 108 6.25 4.78 -2.17
CA ARG A 108 5.47 5.84 -2.81
C ARG A 108 6.44 7.00 -2.93
N GLU A 109 6.87 7.30 -4.15
CA GLU A 109 7.78 8.40 -4.37
C GLU A 109 7.12 9.63 -3.74
N ARG A 110 7.82 10.26 -2.81
CA ARG A 110 7.23 11.34 -2.05
C ARG A 110 6.95 12.47 -3.03
N LEU A 111 5.67 12.76 -3.25
CA LEU A 111 5.25 13.87 -4.07
C LEU A 111 5.82 15.15 -3.45
N SER A 112 6.68 15.87 -4.18
CA SER A 112 7.19 17.18 -3.77
C SER A 112 6.03 18.18 -3.65
N ASP A 113 6.19 19.22 -2.82
CA ASP A 113 5.17 20.28 -2.68
C ASP A 113 4.87 20.96 -4.03
N TRP A 114 5.87 21.11 -4.92
CA TRP A 114 5.67 21.58 -6.30
C TRP A 114 4.70 20.70 -7.10
N LYS A 115 5.01 19.41 -7.25
CA LYS A 115 4.13 18.45 -7.93
C LYS A 115 2.72 18.40 -7.30
N ALA A 116 2.63 18.51 -5.97
CA ALA A 116 1.35 18.59 -5.28
C ALA A 116 0.56 19.84 -5.64
N ALA A 117 1.22 21.01 -5.71
CA ALA A 117 0.59 22.26 -6.14
C ALA A 117 0.12 22.19 -7.60
N CYS A 118 0.92 21.62 -8.51
CA CYS A 118 0.50 21.40 -9.90
C CYS A 118 -0.76 20.54 -9.97
N LEU A 119 -0.82 19.41 -9.26
CA LEU A 119 -2.02 18.56 -9.23
C LEU A 119 -3.23 19.30 -8.66
N LEU A 120 -3.06 20.07 -7.58
CA LEU A 120 -4.13 20.83 -6.94
C LEU A 120 -4.61 22.03 -7.77
N SER A 121 -3.85 22.44 -8.79
CA SER A 121 -4.25 23.50 -9.72
C SER A 121 -5.29 23.03 -10.75
N GLU A 122 -5.44 21.71 -10.93
CA GLU A 122 -6.42 21.13 -11.86
C GLU A 122 -7.86 21.50 -11.48
N GLU A 123 -8.75 21.53 -12.49
CA GLU A 123 -10.15 21.93 -12.32
C GLU A 123 -10.92 21.05 -11.32
N ARG A 124 -10.59 19.76 -11.26
CA ARG A 124 -11.19 18.81 -10.31
C ARG A 124 -10.96 19.15 -8.83
N PHE A 125 -10.08 20.11 -8.52
CA PHE A 125 -9.80 20.58 -7.16
C PHE A 125 -10.21 22.04 -6.91
N VAL A 126 -11.04 22.63 -7.79
CA VAL A 126 -11.57 24.01 -7.60
C VAL A 126 -12.22 24.19 -6.23
N ALA A 127 -12.96 23.18 -5.76
CA ALA A 127 -13.59 23.19 -4.44
C ALA A 127 -12.60 23.43 -3.29
N LEU A 128 -11.33 23.03 -3.42
CA LEU A 128 -10.31 23.22 -2.39
C LEU A 128 -9.74 24.65 -2.35
N ARG A 129 -9.81 25.38 -3.47
CA ARG A 129 -9.27 26.75 -3.63
C ARG A 129 -10.30 27.82 -3.25
N GLN A 130 -11.58 27.50 -3.41
CA GLN A 130 -12.69 28.38 -3.07
C GLN A 130 -13.64 27.63 -2.13
N PRO A 131 -13.29 27.51 -0.83
CA PRO A 131 -14.16 26.86 0.13
C PRO A 131 -15.51 27.61 0.17
N PRO A 132 -16.65 26.89 0.13
CA PRO A 132 -17.96 27.52 0.09
C PRO A 132 -18.16 28.38 1.34
N SER A 133 -18.41 29.67 1.14
CA SER A 133 -18.57 30.71 2.17
C SER A 133 -19.88 30.60 2.98
N GLY A 134 -20.48 29.40 3.04
CA GLY A 134 -21.75 29.16 3.71
C GLY A 134 -21.95 27.70 4.14
N ARG A 135 -22.86 27.49 5.09
CA ARG A 135 -23.19 26.21 5.73
C ARG A 135 -24.05 25.29 4.83
N GLY A 136 -23.75 25.20 3.54
CA GLY A 136 -24.44 24.34 2.57
C GLY A 136 -23.94 22.89 2.62
N THR A 137 -24.85 21.91 2.59
CA THR A 137 -24.51 20.48 2.66
C THR A 137 -23.80 19.97 1.41
N ALA A 138 -24.16 20.48 0.22
CA ALA A 138 -23.58 20.10 -1.08
C ALA A 138 -22.09 20.50 -1.21
N GLY A 139 -21.76 21.77 -0.95
CA GLY A 139 -20.37 22.24 -1.02
C GLY A 139 -19.44 21.58 0.00
N ASN A 140 -19.98 21.12 1.13
CA ASN A 140 -19.23 20.32 2.11
C ASN A 140 -18.95 18.88 1.62
N ALA A 141 -19.79 18.33 0.75
CA ALA A 141 -19.61 17.00 0.16
C ALA A 141 -18.56 17.04 -0.97
N GLU A 142 -18.64 18.03 -1.85
CA GLU A 142 -17.68 18.24 -2.95
C GLU A 142 -16.26 18.49 -2.42
N MET A 143 -16.13 19.33 -1.38
CA MET A 143 -14.87 19.54 -0.67
C MET A 143 -14.30 18.23 -0.11
N ALA A 144 -15.14 17.40 0.50
CA ALA A 144 -14.72 16.13 1.07
C ALA A 144 -14.28 15.13 -0.02
N GLU A 145 -14.97 15.11 -1.15
CA GLU A 145 -14.62 14.28 -2.31
C GLU A 145 -13.29 14.71 -2.93
N ALA A 146 -13.08 16.02 -3.12
CA ALA A 146 -11.83 16.58 -3.61
C ALA A 146 -10.66 16.23 -2.67
N ILE A 147 -10.85 16.32 -1.34
CA ILE A 147 -9.86 15.88 -0.35
C ILE A 147 -9.54 14.39 -0.51
N LEU A 148 -10.55 13.53 -0.63
CA LEU A 148 -10.36 12.09 -0.81
C LEU A 148 -9.64 11.76 -2.13
N CYS A 149 -9.99 12.46 -3.21
CA CYS A 149 -9.34 12.34 -4.51
C CYS A 149 -7.85 12.71 -4.43
N ALA A 150 -7.52 13.85 -3.81
CA ALA A 150 -6.14 14.29 -3.60
C ALA A 150 -5.33 13.28 -2.76
N ARG A 151 -5.95 12.69 -1.73
CA ARG A 151 -5.32 11.63 -0.91
C ARG A 151 -5.02 10.36 -1.72
N LYS A 152 -5.92 9.97 -2.63
CA LYS A 152 -5.70 8.83 -3.54
C LYS A 152 -4.52 9.08 -4.48
N LEU A 153 -4.35 10.31 -4.95
CA LEU A 153 -3.18 10.75 -5.75
C LEU A 153 -1.87 10.84 -4.95
N GLY A 154 -1.89 10.61 -3.64
CA GLY A 154 -0.69 10.57 -2.80
C GLY A 154 -0.32 11.89 -2.14
N ILE A 155 -1.14 12.93 -2.26
CA ILE A 155 -0.95 14.19 -1.54
C ILE A 155 -1.17 13.95 -0.04
N THR A 156 -0.23 14.43 0.78
CA THR A 156 -0.28 14.23 2.24
C THR A 156 -1.25 15.20 2.93
N TYR A 157 -1.67 14.86 4.16
CA TYR A 157 -2.46 15.77 5.00
C TYR A 157 -1.79 17.14 5.16
N GLY A 158 -0.49 17.15 5.45
CA GLY A 158 0.26 18.40 5.62
C GLY A 158 0.35 19.22 4.34
N GLN A 159 0.48 18.57 3.18
CA GLN A 159 0.47 19.28 1.89
C GLN A 159 -0.89 19.89 1.59
N LEU A 160 -1.99 19.18 1.84
CA LEU A 160 -3.33 19.75 1.68
C LEU A 160 -3.51 20.99 2.55
N CYS A 161 -3.22 20.90 3.85
CA CYS A 161 -3.40 22.03 4.75
C CYS A 161 -2.54 23.25 4.34
N ARG A 162 -1.30 23.02 3.92
CA ARG A 162 -0.38 24.11 3.51
C ARG A 162 -0.73 24.72 2.15
N LEU A 163 -1.12 23.91 1.17
CA LEU A 163 -1.30 24.36 -0.22
C LEU A 163 -2.72 24.84 -0.50
N THR A 164 -3.70 24.49 0.32
CA THR A 164 -5.10 24.89 0.15
C THR A 164 -5.62 25.71 1.33
N GLU A 165 -4.77 26.04 2.30
CA GLU A 165 -5.12 26.80 3.52
C GLU A 165 -6.27 26.20 4.36
N LEU A 166 -6.56 24.92 4.17
CA LEU A 166 -7.63 24.23 4.90
C LEU A 166 -7.13 23.83 6.29
N ASP A 167 -8.00 24.01 7.29
CA ASP A 167 -7.74 23.54 8.65
C ASP A 167 -7.61 22.00 8.72
N GLU A 168 -6.65 21.53 9.51
CA GLU A 168 -6.33 20.10 9.63
C GLU A 168 -7.55 19.28 10.09
N ARG A 169 -8.41 19.86 10.95
CA ARG A 169 -9.63 19.21 11.44
C ARG A 169 -10.61 18.96 10.29
N THR A 170 -10.72 19.88 9.35
CA THR A 170 -11.58 19.76 8.16
C THR A 170 -11.09 18.62 7.26
N VAL A 171 -9.78 18.59 6.96
CA VAL A 171 -9.16 17.54 6.13
C VAL A 171 -9.32 16.17 6.78
N ARG A 172 -9.04 16.06 8.09
CA ARG A 172 -9.21 14.80 8.83
C ARG A 172 -10.66 14.35 8.92
N ARG A 173 -11.61 15.28 9.09
CA ARG A 173 -13.04 14.98 9.14
C ARG A 173 -13.53 14.42 7.81
N ALA A 174 -13.12 15.00 6.69
CA ALA A 174 -13.43 14.48 5.35
C ALA A 174 -12.92 13.05 5.15
N CYS A 175 -11.67 12.77 5.55
CA CYS A 175 -11.09 11.42 5.44
C CYS A 175 -11.67 10.37 6.40
N ARG A 176 -12.42 10.77 7.44
CA ARG A 176 -13.06 9.86 8.39
C ARG A 176 -14.46 9.40 7.95
N LYS A 177 -15.13 10.13 7.05
CA LYS A 177 -16.44 9.71 6.54
C LYS A 177 -16.25 8.50 5.62
N LYS A 178 -16.88 7.37 5.97
CA LYS A 178 -17.03 6.24 5.02
C LYS A 178 -17.82 6.77 3.81
N PRO A 179 -17.47 6.39 2.56
CA PRO A 179 -18.28 6.76 1.41
C PRO A 179 -19.71 6.27 1.63
N VAL A 180 -20.69 7.14 1.40
CA VAL A 180 -22.11 6.88 1.69
C VAL A 180 -22.71 5.88 0.69
N ASN A 181 -22.00 5.46 -0.37
CA ASN A 181 -22.48 4.42 -1.27
C ASN A 181 -21.32 3.70 -2.00
N PRO A 182 -21.13 2.37 -1.84
CA PRO A 182 -20.06 1.63 -2.51
C PRO A 182 -20.28 1.36 -4.02
N VAL A 183 -21.46 1.67 -4.59
CA VAL A 183 -21.87 1.12 -5.89
C VAL A 183 -21.63 2.04 -7.11
N ALA A 184 -21.02 3.22 -6.96
CA ALA A 184 -20.90 4.19 -8.06
C ALA A 184 -19.47 4.47 -8.57
N LEU A 185 -18.55 3.51 -8.49
CA LEU A 185 -17.30 3.58 -9.27
C LEU A 185 -17.44 2.70 -10.51
N LYS A 186 -17.99 3.27 -11.59
CA LYS A 186 -17.88 2.64 -12.92
C LYS A 186 -16.39 2.62 -13.33
N PRO A 187 -15.90 1.52 -13.93
CA PRO A 187 -14.53 1.42 -14.40
C PRO A 187 -14.31 2.38 -15.57
N TRP A 188 -13.12 2.97 -15.60
CA TRP A 188 -12.64 3.82 -16.68
C TRP A 188 -12.50 2.96 -17.95
N THR A 189 -13.33 3.21 -18.96
CA THR A 189 -13.07 2.77 -20.34
C THR A 189 -12.88 4.00 -21.22
N THR A 190 -11.67 4.03 -21.78
CA THR A 190 -11.16 4.78 -22.93
C THR A 190 -12.22 5.34 -23.89
N GLY A 191 -12.01 6.60 -24.27
CA GLY A 191 -12.76 7.26 -25.32
C GLY A 191 -12.72 6.50 -26.64
N LEU A 192 -13.88 6.42 -27.27
CA LEU A 192 -14.04 6.36 -28.71
C LEU A 192 -15.28 7.19 -29.04
N SER A 193 -15.01 8.35 -29.62
CA SER A 193 -15.98 9.22 -30.27
C SER A 193 -16.82 8.42 -31.26
N ARG A 194 -18.14 8.51 -31.15
CA ARG A 194 -19.07 8.25 -32.26
C ARG A 194 -20.02 9.43 -32.36
N ASN A 195 -19.61 10.44 -33.12
CA ASN A 195 -20.53 11.23 -33.91
C ASN A 195 -20.25 10.87 -35.37
N HIS A 196 -21.21 10.21 -36.02
CA HIS A 196 -21.55 10.40 -37.43
C HIS A 196 -22.97 9.86 -37.62
N GLN A 197 -23.94 10.78 -37.54
CA GLN A 197 -25.16 10.68 -38.35
C GLN A 197 -24.77 11.08 -39.77
N GLY A 198 -25.15 10.25 -40.73
CA GLY A 198 -25.07 10.51 -42.16
C GLY A 198 -26.06 9.57 -42.83
N ASP A 199 -26.99 10.19 -43.57
CA ASP A 199 -28.13 9.62 -44.27
C ASP A 199 -27.85 8.33 -45.06
N ILE A 200 -28.87 7.48 -45.21
CA ILE A 200 -29.39 7.08 -46.53
C ILE A 200 -30.81 6.50 -46.37
N SER A 201 -31.67 7.09 -47.19
CA SER A 201 -33.06 6.88 -47.57
C SER A 201 -33.63 5.46 -47.58
N ALA A 202 -34.91 5.41 -47.21
CA ALA A 202 -35.87 4.40 -47.59
C ALA A 202 -36.13 4.41 -49.10
N HIS A 203 -36.06 3.25 -49.75
CA HIS A 203 -36.91 2.85 -50.87
C HIS A 203 -36.99 1.32 -50.90
N GLY A 204 -38.19 0.82 -50.60
CA GLY A 204 -38.69 -0.53 -50.80
C GLY A 204 -40.18 -0.41 -51.02
#